data_AF-A0ABD7I0Y3-F1
#
_entry.id   AF-A0ABD7I0Y3-F1
#
_cell.length_a   1.000
_cell.length_b   1.000
_cell.length_c   1.000
_cell.angle_alpha   90.00
_cell.angle_beta   90.00
_cell.angle_gamma   90.00
#
_symmetry.space_group_name_H-M   'P 1'
#
loop_
_entity.id
_entity.type
_entity.pdbx_description
1 polymer ?
#
loop_
_entity_poly.entity_id
_entity_poly.type
_entity_poly.pdbx_seq_one_letter_code
_entity_poly.pdbx_strand_id
1 'polypeptide(L)'
;MPNLVLEKNGQTYRFGLNTNKSVANGKSVPVTYNGVDYYARYGTDATPLKIEINGRTYSIQYDAVEFTRYYWERRASDTSAYSTTLFFPKGQYSITLDGSNKRSWNINVNDSGNRTVSISFPGSTNNKRLECSISGSFNNYVVAGNNWNKVIIERIGE
;
A
#
# COMPACT_ATOMS: atom_id res chain seq x y z
N MET A 1 -11.31 -14.14 -4.56
CA MET A 1 -12.21 -13.04 -4.96
C MET A 1 -12.42 -13.12 -6.47
N PRO A 2 -13.60 -12.78 -7.00
CA PRO A 2 -13.82 -12.77 -8.44
C PRO A 2 -12.95 -11.70 -9.12
N ASN A 3 -12.66 -11.91 -10.39
CA ASN A 3 -11.90 -10.99 -11.22
C ASN A 3 -12.70 -10.67 -12.48
N LEU A 4 -12.58 -9.44 -12.98
CA LEU A 4 -12.88 -9.16 -14.38
C LEU A 4 -11.72 -9.69 -15.22
N VAL A 5 -12.06 -10.44 -16.26
CA VAL A 5 -11.07 -10.99 -17.20
C VAL A 5 -11.28 -10.33 -18.55
N LEU A 6 -10.22 -9.74 -19.09
CA LEU A 6 -10.19 -9.17 -20.42
C LEU A 6 -9.17 -9.92 -21.27
N GLU A 7 -9.61 -10.44 -22.41
CA GLU A 7 -8.72 -10.98 -23.44
C GLU A 7 -8.55 -9.95 -24.55
N LYS A 8 -7.30 -9.57 -24.83
CA LYS A 8 -6.99 -8.58 -25.86
C LYS A 8 -5.61 -8.87 -26.45
N ASN A 9 -5.53 -8.94 -27.78
CA ASN A 9 -4.29 -9.20 -28.52
C ASN A 9 -3.55 -10.48 -28.06
N GLY A 10 -4.30 -11.55 -27.75
CA GLY A 10 -3.72 -12.81 -27.26
C GLY A 10 -3.21 -12.77 -25.82
N GLN A 11 -3.41 -11.68 -25.09
CA GLN A 11 -3.05 -11.54 -23.69
C GLN A 11 -4.28 -11.52 -22.78
N THR A 12 -4.21 -12.22 -21.66
CA THR A 12 -5.23 -12.20 -20.61
C THR A 12 -4.85 -11.20 -19.52
N TYR A 13 -5.76 -10.27 -19.24
CA TYR A 13 -5.66 -9.28 -18.17
C TYR A 13 -6.68 -9.60 -17.09
N ARG A 14 -6.27 -9.54 -15.81
CA ARG A 14 -7.12 -9.83 -14.66
C ARG A 14 -7.19 -8.61 -13.76
N PHE A 15 -8.40 -8.10 -13.55
CA PHE A 15 -8.67 -6.97 -12.66
C PHE A 15 -9.39 -7.50 -11.44
N GLY A 16 -8.76 -7.32 -10.29
CA GLY A 16 -9.30 -7.69 -9.00
C GLY A 16 -10.59 -6.94 -8.71
N LEU A 17 -11.51 -7.64 -8.04
CA LEU A 17 -12.73 -7.04 -7.50
C LEU A 17 -12.75 -7.19 -5.98
N ASN A 18 -13.37 -6.23 -5.29
CA ASN A 18 -13.55 -6.27 -3.85
C ASN A 18 -15.04 -6.17 -3.49
N THR A 19 -15.49 -6.85 -2.43
CA THR A 19 -16.86 -6.72 -1.93
C THR A 19 -17.08 -5.46 -1.10
N ASN A 20 -16.01 -4.88 -0.56
CA ASN A 20 -16.06 -3.65 0.20
C ASN A 20 -15.69 -2.46 -0.68
N LYS A 21 -16.69 -1.65 -1.04
CA LYS A 21 -16.52 -0.42 -1.84
C LYS A 21 -15.47 0.55 -1.27
N SER A 22 -15.37 0.63 0.05
CA SER A 22 -14.55 1.63 0.75
C SER A 22 -13.04 1.46 0.51
N VAL A 23 -12.58 0.26 0.15
CA VAL A 23 -11.15 -0.01 -0.11
C VAL A 23 -10.64 0.67 -1.38
N ALA A 24 -11.55 1.06 -2.28
CA ALA A 24 -11.23 1.84 -3.47
C ALA A 24 -11.20 3.35 -3.21
N ASN A 25 -11.45 3.78 -1.96
CA ASN A 25 -11.35 5.17 -1.49
C ASN A 25 -12.07 6.17 -2.41
N GLY A 26 -13.34 5.89 -2.67
CA GLY A 26 -14.22 6.72 -3.51
C GLY A 26 -14.07 6.48 -5.02
N LYS A 27 -13.02 5.80 -5.47
CA LYS A 27 -12.77 5.50 -6.89
C LYS A 27 -13.29 4.12 -7.30
N SER A 28 -14.50 3.78 -6.88
CA SER A 28 -15.12 2.46 -7.11
C SER A 28 -16.09 2.47 -8.27
N VAL A 29 -16.14 1.38 -9.04
CA VAL A 29 -17.18 1.10 -10.04
C VAL A 29 -17.85 -0.22 -9.67
N PRO A 30 -19.20 -0.26 -9.55
CA PRO A 30 -19.90 -1.50 -9.27
C PRO A 30 -19.86 -2.44 -10.48
N VAL A 31 -19.72 -3.72 -10.20
CA VAL A 31 -19.75 -4.84 -11.13
C VAL A 31 -20.70 -5.86 -10.52
N THR A 32 -21.96 -5.85 -10.97
CA THR A 32 -22.98 -6.76 -10.47
C THR A 32 -22.89 -8.10 -11.20
N TYR A 33 -22.71 -9.18 -10.46
CA TYR A 33 -22.70 -10.54 -10.98
C TYR A 33 -23.54 -11.45 -10.09
N ASN A 34 -24.51 -12.16 -10.66
CA ASN A 34 -25.45 -13.01 -9.94
C ASN A 34 -26.12 -12.33 -8.73
N GLY A 35 -26.51 -11.06 -8.89
CA GLY A 35 -27.16 -10.28 -7.82
C GLY A 35 -26.24 -9.84 -6.67
N VAL A 36 -24.93 -10.08 -6.79
CA VAL A 36 -23.92 -9.59 -5.84
C VAL A 36 -23.13 -8.46 -6.48
N ASP A 37 -23.03 -7.34 -5.77
CA ASP A 37 -22.19 -6.22 -6.17
C ASP A 37 -20.76 -6.43 -5.73
N TYR A 38 -19.87 -6.36 -6.70
CA TYR A 38 -18.43 -6.24 -6.49
C TYR A 38 -17.96 -4.87 -6.97
N TYR A 39 -16.79 -4.45 -6.52
CA TYR A 39 -16.25 -3.13 -6.82
C TYR A 39 -14.87 -3.26 -7.45
N ALA A 40 -14.76 -2.79 -8.69
CA ALA A 40 -13.50 -2.49 -9.33
C ALA A 40 -13.04 -1.09 -8.92
N ARG A 41 -11.74 -0.83 -9.00
CA ARG A 41 -11.19 0.51 -8.79
C ARG A 41 -10.80 1.14 -10.11
N TYR A 42 -11.17 2.40 -10.33
CA TYR A 42 -10.66 3.18 -11.45
C TYR A 42 -9.52 4.11 -11.00
N GLY A 43 -8.69 4.52 -11.94
CA GLY A 43 -7.54 5.38 -11.71
C GLY A 43 -7.00 5.97 -13.01
N THR A 44 -5.93 6.74 -12.88
CA THR A 44 -5.26 7.41 -14.00
C THR A 44 -4.17 6.55 -14.63
N ASP A 45 -3.62 5.58 -13.89
CA ASP A 45 -2.58 4.69 -14.41
C ASP A 45 -3.12 3.88 -15.57
N ALA A 46 -2.31 3.72 -16.62
CA ALA A 46 -2.78 3.20 -17.89
C ALA A 46 -2.94 1.68 -17.86
N THR A 47 -4.18 1.21 -17.95
CA THR A 47 -4.47 -0.22 -18.19
C THR A 47 -5.30 -0.40 -19.47
N PRO A 48 -5.42 -1.64 -19.98
CA PRO A 48 -6.18 -1.91 -21.20
C PRO A 48 -7.70 -1.76 -21.05
N LEU A 49 -8.23 -1.87 -19.83
CA LEU A 49 -9.66 -1.75 -19.56
C LEU A 49 -9.99 -0.30 -19.17
N LYS A 50 -10.73 0.39 -20.04
CA LYS A 50 -11.11 1.79 -19.85
C LYS A 50 -12.56 1.91 -19.38
N ILE A 51 -12.85 2.98 -18.68
CA ILE A 51 -14.21 3.37 -18.31
C ILE A 51 -14.39 4.88 -18.48
N GLU A 52 -15.60 5.31 -18.81
CA GLU A 52 -15.97 6.72 -18.81
C GLU A 52 -16.83 7.04 -17.59
N ILE A 53 -16.45 8.09 -16.85
CA ILE A 53 -17.18 8.60 -15.70
C ILE A 53 -17.33 10.10 -15.87
N ASN A 54 -18.57 10.58 -15.96
CA ASN A 54 -18.90 12.00 -16.14
C ASN A 54 -18.16 12.64 -17.33
N GLY A 55 -18.13 11.96 -18.49
CA GLY A 55 -17.47 12.44 -19.70
C GLY A 55 -15.94 12.40 -19.67
N ARG A 56 -15.32 11.82 -18.62
CA ARG A 56 -13.86 11.64 -18.53
C ARG A 56 -13.50 10.17 -18.55
N THR A 57 -12.52 9.81 -19.38
CA THR A 57 -11.97 8.46 -19.44
C THR A 57 -10.98 8.20 -18.31
N TYR A 58 -11.13 7.05 -17.66
CA TYR A 58 -10.22 6.47 -16.68
C TYR A 58 -9.84 5.05 -17.07
N SER A 59 -8.87 4.46 -16.38
CA SER A 59 -8.54 3.04 -16.52
C SER A 59 -8.96 2.26 -15.28
N ILE A 60 -9.48 1.05 -15.46
CA ILE A 60 -9.71 0.10 -14.36
C ILE A 60 -8.36 -0.45 -13.90
N GLN A 61 -8.09 -0.39 -12.62
CA GLN A 61 -6.82 -0.75 -12.01
C GLN A 61 -6.78 -2.25 -11.72
N TYR A 62 -5.60 -2.87 -11.82
CA TYR A 62 -5.47 -4.31 -11.57
C TYR A 62 -5.86 -4.69 -10.13
N ASP A 63 -5.53 -3.85 -9.15
CA ASP A 63 -5.97 -4.01 -7.77
C ASP A 63 -7.15 -3.08 -7.45
N ALA A 64 -8.22 -3.66 -6.91
CA ALA A 64 -9.39 -2.92 -6.40
C ALA A 64 -9.10 -2.09 -5.14
N VAL A 65 -7.99 -2.34 -4.46
CA VAL A 65 -7.61 -1.64 -3.22
C VAL A 65 -6.69 -0.47 -3.56
N GLU A 66 -7.02 0.75 -3.11
CA GLU A 66 -6.09 1.87 -3.14
C GLU A 66 -5.16 1.80 -1.93
N PHE A 67 -3.85 1.95 -2.15
CA PHE A 67 -2.93 2.13 -1.04
C PHE A 67 -2.98 3.58 -0.56
N THR A 68 -3.55 3.81 0.62
CA THR A 68 -3.45 5.10 1.30
C THR A 68 -2.12 5.20 2.02
N ARG A 69 -1.52 6.40 2.04
CA ARG A 69 -0.32 6.69 2.83
C ARG A 69 -0.49 6.15 4.24
N TYR A 70 0.45 5.31 4.65
CA TYR A 70 0.52 4.84 6.02
C TYR A 70 1.40 5.78 6.83
N TYR A 71 0.89 6.20 7.98
CA TYR A 71 1.58 7.07 8.93
C TYR A 71 1.53 6.46 10.32
N TRP A 72 2.70 6.27 10.92
CA TRP A 72 2.84 5.84 12.30
C TRP A 72 3.78 6.80 13.02
N GLU A 73 3.40 7.22 14.22
CA GLU A 73 4.19 8.13 15.05
C GLU A 73 3.98 7.81 16.52
N ARG A 74 5.08 7.82 17.29
CA ARG A 74 5.04 7.72 18.76
C ARG A 74 6.13 8.54 19.43
N ARG A 75 5.92 8.86 20.71
CA ARG A 75 6.94 9.47 21.57
C ARG A 75 8.13 8.54 21.71
N ALA A 76 9.34 9.10 21.76
CA ALA A 76 10.58 8.34 21.92
C ALA A 76 10.65 7.52 23.22
N SER A 77 9.90 7.93 24.25
CA SER A 77 9.76 7.19 25.50
C SER A 77 8.94 5.90 25.36
N ASP A 78 8.06 5.80 24.36
CA ASP A 78 7.35 4.55 24.09
C ASP A 78 8.17 3.68 23.13
N THR A 79 8.62 2.55 23.65
CA THR A 79 9.46 1.60 22.92
C THR A 79 8.81 0.23 22.77
N SER A 80 7.50 0.18 22.98
CA SER A 80 6.69 -1.00 22.73
C SER A 80 6.77 -1.38 21.25
N ALA A 81 7.02 -2.66 20.98
CA ALA A 81 6.93 -3.17 19.62
C ALA A 81 5.51 -2.96 19.07
N TYR A 82 5.42 -2.68 17.78
CA TYR A 82 4.16 -2.50 17.07
C TYR A 82 4.17 -3.31 15.79
N SER A 83 3.02 -3.87 15.43
CA SER A 83 2.83 -4.47 14.11
C SER A 83 1.43 -4.22 13.58
N THR A 84 1.31 -4.17 12.26
CA THR A 84 0.04 -4.10 11.56
C THR A 84 0.14 -4.82 10.22
N THR A 85 -0.99 -5.22 9.66
CA THR A 85 -1.05 -5.80 8.31
C THR A 85 -1.69 -4.80 7.36
N LEU A 86 -1.00 -4.49 6.27
CA LEU A 86 -1.50 -3.62 5.21
C LEU A 86 -1.55 -4.42 3.90
N PHE A 87 -2.57 -4.16 3.06
CA PHE A 87 -2.57 -4.65 1.70
C PHE A 87 -1.72 -3.73 0.83
N PHE A 88 -0.67 -4.25 0.21
CA PHE A 88 0.17 -3.55 -0.75
C PHE A 88 -0.20 -3.99 -2.16
N PRO A 89 -0.87 -3.15 -2.97
CA PRO A 89 -0.89 -3.32 -4.43
C PRO A 89 0.53 -3.43 -4.99
N LYS A 90 0.70 -4.14 -6.11
CA LYS A 90 1.95 -4.10 -6.86
C LYS A 90 2.32 -2.64 -7.16
N GLY A 91 3.61 -2.32 -7.05
CA GLY A 91 4.09 -0.99 -7.38
C GLY A 91 5.38 -0.60 -6.67
N GLN A 92 5.78 0.64 -6.89
CA GLN A 92 6.92 1.26 -6.22
C GLN A 92 6.46 2.02 -4.98
N TYR A 93 7.22 1.88 -3.89
CA TYR A 93 6.92 2.49 -2.60
C TYR A 93 8.13 3.23 -2.06
N SER A 94 7.89 4.33 -1.36
CA SER A 94 8.87 5.02 -0.52
C SER A 94 8.58 4.74 0.95
N ILE A 95 9.57 4.27 1.68
CA ILE A 95 9.54 4.11 3.14
C ILE A 95 10.45 5.16 3.74
N THR A 96 9.91 5.98 4.62
CA THR A 96 10.65 6.97 5.38
C THR A 96 10.64 6.64 6.85
N LEU A 97 11.83 6.57 7.45
CA LEU A 97 12.01 6.50 8.89
C LEU A 97 12.55 7.85 9.37
N ASP A 98 11.89 8.41 10.37
CA ASP A 98 12.21 9.71 10.94
C ASP A 98 12.43 9.54 12.45
N GLY A 99 13.71 9.44 12.83
CA GLY A 99 14.17 9.34 14.20
C GLY A 99 15.09 10.51 14.54
N SER A 100 16.31 10.23 15.01
CA SER A 100 17.35 11.28 15.17
C SER A 100 17.82 11.82 13.82
N ASN A 101 17.69 11.00 12.78
CA ASN A 101 17.89 11.40 11.40
C ASN A 101 16.74 10.85 10.55
N LYS A 102 16.39 11.59 9.51
CA LYS A 102 15.40 11.18 8.51
C LYS A 102 16.10 10.46 7.36
N ARG A 103 15.61 9.27 6.98
CA ARG A 103 16.07 8.55 5.78
C ARG A 103 14.87 7.94 5.04
N SER A 104 15.01 7.86 3.72
CA SER A 104 14.00 7.30 2.84
C SER A 104 14.62 6.24 1.93
N TRP A 105 13.85 5.19 1.64
CA TRP A 105 14.23 4.10 0.75
C TRP A 105 13.08 3.80 -0.20
N ASN A 106 13.41 3.60 -1.47
CA ASN A 106 12.45 3.12 -2.45
C ASN A 106 12.54 1.59 -2.56
N ILE A 107 11.40 0.93 -2.57
CA ILE A 107 11.28 -0.52 -2.81
C ILE A 107 10.31 -0.79 -3.94
N ASN A 108 10.47 -1.96 -4.56
CA ASN A 108 9.50 -2.51 -5.49
C ASN A 108 8.74 -3.65 -4.83
N VAL A 109 7.42 -3.58 -4.86
CA VAL A 109 6.51 -4.66 -4.49
C VAL A 109 6.07 -5.32 -5.79
N ASN A 110 6.60 -6.50 -6.09
CA ASN A 110 6.37 -7.19 -7.36
C ASN A 110 4.98 -7.83 -7.46
N ASP A 111 4.44 -8.26 -6.32
CA ASP A 111 3.14 -8.92 -6.22
C ASP A 111 2.28 -8.26 -5.15
N SER A 112 1.02 -8.03 -5.53
CA SER A 112 -0.01 -7.48 -4.66
C SER A 112 -0.34 -8.44 -3.53
N GLY A 113 -0.47 -7.94 -2.30
CA GLY A 113 -0.83 -8.78 -1.18
C GLY A 113 -0.70 -8.13 0.18
N ASN A 114 -1.21 -8.84 1.19
CA ASN A 114 -1.05 -8.45 2.58
C ASN A 114 0.40 -8.60 3.01
N ARG A 115 0.96 -7.56 3.62
CA ARG A 115 2.29 -7.56 4.21
C ARG A 115 2.21 -7.05 5.64
N THR A 116 2.94 -7.70 6.53
CA THR A 116 3.08 -7.24 7.91
C THR A 116 4.14 -6.15 7.96
N VAL A 117 3.76 -4.99 8.48
CA VAL A 117 4.66 -3.91 8.85
C VAL A 117 4.94 -4.06 10.34
N SER A 118 6.22 -4.21 10.71
CA SER A 118 6.66 -4.33 12.09
C SER A 118 7.62 -3.19 12.42
N ILE A 119 7.41 -2.56 13.58
CA ILE A 119 8.20 -1.44 14.09
C ILE A 119 8.71 -1.84 15.47
N SER A 120 10.01 -1.69 15.69
CA SER A 120 10.64 -2.08 16.96
C SER A 120 11.79 -1.15 17.34
N PHE A 121 12.19 -1.23 18.61
CA PHE A 121 13.18 -0.35 19.22
C PHE A 121 14.33 -1.10 19.91
N PRO A 122 15.09 -1.97 19.19
CA PRO A 122 16.21 -2.67 19.75
C PRO A 122 17.37 -1.73 20.09
N GLY A 123 18.27 -2.23 20.95
CA GLY A 123 19.42 -1.48 21.47
C GLY A 123 19.18 -0.94 22.88
N SER A 124 20.23 -0.35 23.45
CA SER A 124 20.20 0.33 24.75
C SER A 124 20.01 1.83 24.56
N THR A 125 19.95 2.58 25.66
CA THR A 125 19.65 4.02 25.65
C THR A 125 20.48 4.84 24.66
N ASN A 126 21.77 4.52 24.49
CA ASN A 126 22.70 5.33 23.68
C ASN A 126 22.80 4.89 22.21
N ASN A 127 22.25 3.73 21.84
CA ASN A 127 22.29 3.19 20.47
C ASN A 127 20.94 2.66 20.02
N LYS A 128 19.85 3.15 20.63
CA LYS A 128 18.48 2.74 20.34
C LYS A 128 18.15 3.03 18.89
N ARG A 129 17.56 2.04 18.23
CA ARG A 129 17.20 2.11 16.81
C ARG A 129 15.70 2.26 16.66
N LEU A 130 15.26 2.94 15.62
CA LEU A 130 13.92 2.79 15.06
C LEU A 130 14.07 1.82 13.89
N GLU A 131 13.68 0.56 14.09
CA GLU A 131 13.70 -0.46 13.04
C GLU A 131 12.29 -0.62 12.46
N CYS A 132 12.21 -0.74 11.14
CA CYS A 132 10.98 -1.02 10.42
C CYS A 132 11.23 -2.12 9.40
N SER A 133 10.38 -3.14 9.42
CA SER A 133 10.36 -4.20 8.43
C SER A 133 8.99 -4.35 7.79
N ILE A 134 8.97 -4.62 6.49
CA ILE A 134 7.80 -5.01 5.72
C ILE A 134 8.06 -6.42 5.20
N SER A 135 7.24 -7.38 5.61
CA SER A 135 7.44 -8.80 5.32
C SER A 135 7.71 -9.06 3.83
N GLY A 136 8.89 -9.61 3.53
CA GLY A 136 9.33 -9.96 2.18
C GLY A 136 9.72 -8.80 1.27
N SER A 137 9.88 -7.56 1.77
CA SER A 137 10.21 -6.41 0.91
C SER A 137 11.15 -5.38 1.52
N PHE A 138 11.18 -5.21 2.84
CA PHE A 138 11.96 -4.16 3.47
C PHE A 138 12.39 -4.53 4.88
N ASN A 139 13.62 -4.21 5.24
CA ASN A 139 14.10 -4.25 6.63
C ASN A 139 15.26 -3.27 6.78
N ASN A 140 15.04 -2.15 7.47
CA ASN A 140 16.07 -1.14 7.72
C ASN A 140 15.80 -0.40 9.03
N TYR A 141 16.78 0.41 9.42
CA TYR A 141 16.69 1.22 10.61
C TYR A 141 17.35 2.59 10.49
N VAL A 142 16.98 3.48 11.41
CA VAL A 142 17.70 4.70 11.73
C VAL A 142 17.97 4.76 13.23
N VAL A 143 18.79 5.70 13.68
CA VAL A 143 18.90 6.00 15.11
C VAL A 143 17.57 6.55 15.60
N ALA A 144 17.04 6.02 16.70
CA ALA A 144 15.78 6.49 17.27
C ALA A 144 15.88 7.98 17.66
N GLY A 145 14.79 8.72 17.51
CA GLY A 145 14.72 10.13 17.91
C GLY A 145 14.65 10.30 19.41
N ASN A 146 15.00 11.51 19.87
CA ASN A 146 14.94 11.87 21.30
C ASN A 146 13.54 12.32 21.75
N ASN A 147 12.69 12.78 20.82
CA ASN A 147 11.34 13.28 21.12
C ASN A 147 10.26 12.39 20.51
N TRP A 148 10.37 12.11 19.21
CA TRP A 148 9.39 11.37 18.42
C TRP A 148 10.11 10.42 17.45
N ASN A 149 9.41 9.35 17.10
CA ASN A 149 9.80 8.40 16.05
C ASN A 149 8.64 8.25 15.09
N LYS A 150 8.90 8.29 13.77
CA LYS A 150 7.87 8.17 12.74
C LYS A 150 8.26 7.19 11.65
N VAL A 151 7.25 6.51 11.11
CA VAL A 151 7.33 5.67 9.92
C VAL A 151 6.26 6.14 8.94
N ILE A 152 6.69 6.40 7.71
CA ILE A 152 5.82 6.82 6.61
C ILE A 152 6.01 5.84 5.46
N ILE A 153 4.92 5.33 4.91
CA ILE A 153 4.94 4.48 3.71
C ILE A 153 4.01 5.11 2.68
N GLU A 154 4.54 5.37 1.50
CA GLU A 154 3.82 6.00 0.40
C GLU A 154 4.00 5.17 -0.87
N ARG A 155 2.91 4.91 -1.60
CA ARG A 155 3.00 4.36 -2.95
C ARG A 155 3.34 5.50 -3.90
N ILE A 156 4.42 5.34 -4.66
CA ILE A 156 4.96 6.38 -5.55
C ILE A 156 4.85 6.02 -7.03
N GLY A 157 4.43 4.81 -7.37
CA GLY A 157 4.20 4.38 -8.75
C GLY A 157 3.69 2.94 -8.87
N GLU A 158 3.37 2.55 -10.11
CA GLU A 158 3.17 1.15 -10.55
C GLU A 158 4.49 0.47 -10.94
#